data_AF-A0AAD1XMD7-F1
#
_entry.id   AF-A0AAD1XMD7-F1
#
_cell.length_a   1.000
_cell.length_b   1.000
_cell.length_c   1.000
_cell.angle_alpha   90.00
_cell.angle_beta   90.00
_cell.angle_gamma   90.00
#
_symmetry.space_group_name_H-M   'P 1'
#
loop_
_entity.id
_entity.type
_entity.pdbx_description
1 polymer ?
#
loop_
_entity_poly.entity_id
_entity_poly.type
_entity_poly.pdbx_seq_one_letter_code
_entity_poly.pdbx_strand_id
1 'polypeptide(L)'
;MTRSRTAQLDREILAHSECFKYMQMKEDWIDALIEGSQRVCPKCNNGGLKNGACNKMTCDKCNILWCYVCGQDKDHADKKDLNGNFDQHFIDWENNSKRCPKMLKFLAANDQRWDKDDEEANRDFFYKICLYKSIRGFFKKYTQEQFKALCEVAPMAKHHGYDLQEAMTMDLEVVKR
;
A
#
# COMPACT_ATOMS: atom_id res chain seq x y z
N MET A 1 4.12 -34.30 -41.66
CA MET A 1 3.72 -33.94 -40.27
C MET A 1 4.36 -32.64 -39.74
N THR A 2 4.96 -31.80 -40.58
CA THR A 2 5.71 -30.58 -40.17
C THR A 2 4.89 -29.29 -40.08
N ARG A 3 3.68 -29.23 -40.66
CA ARG A 3 2.81 -28.04 -40.63
C ARG A 3 2.27 -27.65 -39.24
N SER A 4 2.29 -28.59 -38.28
CA SER A 4 1.75 -28.35 -36.93
C SER A 4 2.63 -27.41 -36.09
N ARG A 5 3.96 -27.45 -36.30
CA ARG A 5 4.92 -26.73 -35.45
C ARG A 5 4.99 -25.23 -35.76
N THR A 6 4.87 -24.85 -37.04
CA THR A 6 4.88 -23.44 -37.45
C THR A 6 3.65 -22.69 -36.91
N ALA A 7 2.45 -23.28 -37.04
CA ALA A 7 1.22 -22.67 -36.52
C ALA A 7 1.20 -22.54 -34.99
N GLN A 8 1.91 -23.40 -34.25
CA GLN A 8 2.08 -23.26 -32.81
C GLN A 8 3.02 -22.09 -32.48
N LEU A 9 4.18 -22.02 -33.15
CA LEU A 9 5.15 -20.95 -32.93
C LEU A 9 4.57 -19.57 -33.26
N ASP A 10 3.82 -19.45 -34.36
CA ASP A 10 3.17 -18.19 -34.74
C ASP A 10 2.16 -17.73 -33.66
N ARG A 11 1.43 -18.66 -33.05
CA ARG A 11 0.52 -18.36 -31.92
C ARG A 11 1.28 -17.92 -30.68
N GLU A 12 2.42 -18.56 -30.38
CA GLU A 12 3.25 -18.19 -29.23
C GLU A 12 3.88 -16.80 -29.41
N ILE A 13 4.37 -16.48 -30.60
CA ILE A 13 4.94 -15.15 -30.93
C ILE A 13 3.86 -14.07 -30.86
N LEU A 14 2.67 -14.31 -31.43
CA LEU A 14 1.55 -13.36 -31.35
C LEU A 14 1.09 -13.14 -29.90
N ALA A 15 1.05 -14.19 -29.08
CA ALA A 15 0.76 -14.06 -27.66
C ALA A 15 1.81 -13.20 -26.93
N HIS A 16 3.09 -13.30 -27.30
CA HIS A 16 4.17 -12.49 -26.72
C HIS A 16 4.13 -11.04 -27.17
N SER A 17 3.74 -10.75 -28.42
CA SER A 17 3.58 -9.35 -28.88
C SER A 17 2.47 -8.62 -28.14
N GLU A 18 1.37 -9.31 -27.81
CA GLU A 18 0.31 -8.75 -26.97
C GLU A 18 0.80 -8.54 -25.52
N CYS A 19 1.59 -9.46 -24.98
CA CYS A 19 2.20 -9.30 -23.65
C CYS A 19 3.06 -8.02 -23.56
N PHE A 20 3.82 -7.69 -24.61
CA PHE A 20 4.64 -6.48 -24.65
C PHE A 20 3.81 -5.19 -24.54
N LYS A 21 2.60 -5.16 -25.13
CA LYS A 21 1.68 -4.02 -25.04
C LYS A 21 1.26 -3.70 -23.60
N TYR A 22 1.17 -4.71 -22.75
CA TYR A 22 0.74 -4.57 -21.35
C TYR A 22 1.89 -4.64 -20.35
N MET A 23 3.14 -4.75 -20.80
CA MET A 23 4.30 -4.93 -19.92
C MET A 23 4.40 -3.82 -18.87
N GLN A 24 4.37 -2.55 -19.27
CA GLN A 24 4.44 -1.43 -18.34
C GLN A 24 3.26 -1.43 -17.36
N MET A 25 2.05 -1.71 -17.84
CA MET A 25 0.86 -1.74 -16.98
C MET A 25 0.94 -2.89 -15.96
N LYS A 26 1.51 -4.02 -16.35
CA LYS A 26 1.75 -5.16 -15.46
C LYS A 26 2.78 -4.81 -14.38
N GLU A 27 3.86 -4.12 -14.76
CA GLU A 27 4.86 -3.63 -13.81
C GLU A 27 4.23 -2.66 -12.82
N ASP A 28 3.52 -1.64 -13.31
CA ASP A 28 2.82 -0.67 -12.47
C ASP A 28 1.79 -1.33 -11.53
N TRP A 29 1.12 -2.40 -11.99
CA TRP A 29 0.19 -3.16 -11.16
C TRP A 29 0.91 -3.89 -10.03
N ILE A 30 2.03 -4.55 -10.34
CA ILE A 30 2.88 -5.22 -9.35
C ILE A 30 3.43 -4.21 -8.35
N ASP A 31 3.93 -3.07 -8.83
CA ASP A 31 4.44 -1.99 -7.99
C ASP A 31 3.34 -1.46 -7.07
N ALA A 32 2.13 -1.25 -7.58
CA ALA A 32 1.00 -0.83 -6.75
C ALA A 32 0.69 -1.85 -5.62
N LEU A 33 0.71 -3.16 -5.93
CA LEU A 33 0.51 -4.20 -4.91
C LEU A 33 1.65 -4.23 -3.88
N ILE A 34 2.89 -4.04 -4.31
CA ILE A 34 4.07 -4.00 -3.44
C ILE A 34 4.01 -2.76 -2.54
N GLU A 35 3.85 -1.57 -3.09
CA GLU A 35 3.74 -0.31 -2.34
C GLU A 35 2.60 -0.33 -1.30
N GLY A 36 1.50 -1.00 -1.65
CA GLY A 36 0.34 -1.14 -0.80
C GLY A 36 0.49 -2.12 0.38
N SER A 37 1.30 -3.16 0.19
CA SER A 37 1.42 -4.28 1.14
C SER A 37 2.54 -4.12 2.16
N GLN A 38 3.41 -3.13 1.99
CA GLN A 38 4.48 -2.81 2.95
C GLN A 38 4.59 -1.32 3.21
N ARG A 39 5.22 -0.97 4.33
CA ARG A 39 5.65 0.40 4.59
C ARG A 39 7.16 0.48 4.40
N VAL A 40 7.61 1.53 3.72
CA VAL A 40 9.01 1.71 3.36
C VAL A 40 9.62 2.84 4.18
N CYS A 41 10.88 2.67 4.56
CA CYS A 41 11.65 3.72 5.21
C CYS A 41 11.78 4.94 4.26
N PRO A 42 11.42 6.16 4.69
CA PRO A 42 11.46 7.35 3.82
C PRO A 42 12.87 7.74 3.40
N LYS A 43 13.92 7.26 4.09
CA LYS A 43 15.31 7.61 3.81
C LYS A 43 16.01 6.65 2.85
N CYS A 44 15.80 5.34 3.01
CA CYS A 44 16.56 4.33 2.27
C CYS A 44 15.68 3.30 1.52
N ASN A 45 14.36 3.50 1.53
CA ASN A 45 13.36 2.67 0.89
C ASN A 45 13.36 1.19 1.32
N ASN A 46 14.00 0.87 2.46
CA ASN A 46 13.96 -0.48 3.01
C ASN A 46 12.56 -0.77 3.53
N GLY A 47 11.93 -1.84 3.03
CA GLY A 47 10.64 -2.33 3.53
C GLY A 47 10.74 -2.73 5.00
N GLY A 48 9.70 -2.43 5.77
CA GLY A 48 9.59 -2.80 7.17
C GLY A 48 8.17 -3.21 7.52
N LEU A 49 8.05 -4.33 8.22
CA LEU A 49 6.80 -4.74 8.86
C LEU A 49 6.81 -4.21 10.30
N LYS A 50 5.66 -3.71 10.75
CA LYS A 50 5.47 -3.27 12.13
C LYS A 50 5.60 -4.45 13.11
N ASN A 51 6.62 -4.42 13.96
CA ASN A 51 6.89 -5.41 15.00
C ASN A 51 6.57 -4.84 16.39
N GLY A 52 5.27 -4.83 16.74
CA GLY A 52 4.78 -4.39 18.05
C GLY A 52 3.75 -3.26 17.98
N ALA A 53 3.24 -2.83 19.13
CA ALA A 53 2.10 -1.91 19.22
C ALA A 53 2.44 -0.45 18.86
N CYS A 54 3.70 0.00 19.01
CA CYS A 54 4.05 1.39 18.78
C CYS A 54 4.21 1.73 17.28
N ASN A 55 3.65 2.85 16.82
CA ASN A 55 3.78 3.34 15.44
C ASN A 55 5.08 4.09 15.16
N LYS A 56 5.92 4.28 16.18
CA LYS A 56 7.31 4.73 16.03
C LYS A 56 8.17 3.55 15.56
N MET A 57 8.66 3.64 14.33
CA MET A 57 9.55 2.65 13.72
C MET A 57 11.00 3.14 13.73
N THR A 58 11.94 2.21 13.86
CA THR A 58 13.36 2.43 13.58
C THR A 58 13.72 1.60 12.36
N CYS A 59 14.38 2.19 11.36
CA CYS A 59 14.82 1.45 10.18
C CYS A 59 16.09 0.63 10.48
N ASP A 60 16.06 -0.69 10.31
CA ASP A 60 17.22 -1.56 10.58
C ASP A 60 18.44 -1.29 9.69
N LYS A 61 18.22 -0.69 8.51
CA LYS A 61 19.30 -0.41 7.54
C LYS A 61 20.00 0.92 7.78
N CYS A 62 19.25 1.98 8.12
CA CYS A 62 19.81 3.34 8.22
C CYS A 62 19.56 4.02 9.58
N ASN A 63 18.94 3.31 10.52
CA ASN A 63 18.62 3.73 11.89
C ASN A 63 17.78 5.02 12.00
N ILE A 64 17.13 5.47 10.92
CA ILE A 64 16.22 6.61 10.98
C ILE A 64 14.95 6.22 11.76
N LEU A 65 14.48 7.13 12.61
CA LEU A 65 13.17 7.04 13.24
C LEU A 65 12.11 7.60 12.30
N TRP A 66 10.99 6.90 12.14
CA TRP A 66 9.90 7.31 11.29
C TRP A 66 8.55 6.78 11.79
N CYS A 67 7.46 7.40 11.33
CA CYS A 67 6.11 7.06 11.73
C CYS A 67 5.52 6.05 10.74
N TYR A 68 5.11 4.90 11.24
CA TYR A 68 4.52 3.82 10.45
C TYR A 68 3.27 4.27 9.66
N VAL A 69 2.45 5.12 10.28
CA VAL A 69 1.18 5.60 9.73
C VAL A 69 1.41 6.60 8.58
N CYS A 70 2.07 7.74 8.84
CA CYS A 70 2.26 8.77 7.82
C CYS A 70 3.49 8.57 6.92
N GLY A 71 4.43 7.70 7.31
CA GLY A 71 5.67 7.48 6.57
C GLY A 71 6.73 8.58 6.74
N GLN A 72 6.47 9.61 7.54
CA GLN A 72 7.42 10.72 7.76
C GLN A 72 8.50 10.33 8.78
N ASP A 73 9.73 10.79 8.55
CA ASP A 73 10.83 10.64 9.51
C ASP A 73 10.78 11.67 10.65
N LYS A 74 11.70 11.52 11.60
CA LYS A 74 11.82 12.41 12.76
C LYS A 74 12.06 13.89 12.47
N ASP A 75 12.56 14.20 11.28
CA ASP A 75 12.93 15.57 10.89
C ASP A 75 11.76 16.25 10.18
N HIS A 76 10.90 15.47 9.50
CA HIS A 76 9.74 15.98 8.75
C HIS A 76 8.39 15.82 9.44
N ALA A 77 8.27 14.95 10.43
CA ALA A 77 7.02 14.76 11.15
C ALA A 77 6.63 15.99 12.00
N ASP A 78 5.33 16.31 12.02
CA ASP A 78 4.80 17.36 12.89
C ASP A 78 4.99 16.98 14.36
N LYS A 79 5.59 17.88 15.15
CA LYS A 79 5.91 17.70 16.58
C LYS A 79 5.37 18.91 17.35
N LYS A 80 5.12 18.73 18.65
CA LYS A 80 4.66 19.82 19.53
C LYS A 80 5.68 20.96 19.60
N ASP A 81 6.95 20.60 19.75
CA ASP A 81 8.08 21.51 19.76
C ASP A 81 9.00 21.17 18.59
N LEU A 82 9.52 22.18 17.87
CA LEU A 82 10.44 21.98 16.74
C LEU A 82 11.69 21.17 17.14
N ASN A 83 12.17 21.40 18.36
CA ASN A 83 13.32 20.71 18.95
C ASN A 83 12.92 19.51 19.84
N GLY A 84 11.65 19.13 19.82
CA GLY A 84 11.12 18.03 20.62
C GLY A 84 11.59 16.67 20.12
N ASN A 85 11.49 15.68 21.01
CA ASN A 85 11.71 14.29 20.63
C ASN A 85 10.61 13.80 19.67
N PHE A 86 10.89 12.70 18.96
CA PHE A 86 9.95 12.15 17.98
C PHE A 86 8.63 11.67 18.62
N ASP A 87 8.61 11.36 19.92
CA ASP A 87 7.38 10.93 20.60
C ASP A 87 6.32 12.04 20.66
N GLN A 88 6.71 13.31 20.51
CA GLN A 88 5.76 14.42 20.43
C GLN A 88 4.89 14.39 19.17
N HIS A 89 5.27 13.64 18.14
CA HIS A 89 4.42 13.42 16.96
C HIS A 89 3.10 12.72 17.31
N PHE A 90 3.06 11.97 18.41
CA PHE A 90 1.89 11.20 18.82
C PHE A 90 1.01 11.88 19.87
N ILE A 91 1.33 13.13 20.24
CA ILE A 91 0.59 13.91 21.24
C ILE A 91 -0.46 14.77 20.54
N ASP A 92 -1.67 14.82 21.09
CA ASP A 92 -2.81 15.60 20.58
C ASP A 92 -3.16 15.27 19.11
N TRP A 93 -2.99 14.01 18.71
CA TRP A 93 -3.19 13.58 17.31
C TRP A 93 -4.64 13.71 16.87
N GLU A 94 -5.57 13.54 17.81
CA GLU A 94 -7.01 13.69 17.65
C GLU A 94 -7.34 15.10 17.13
N ASN A 95 -6.61 16.11 17.62
CA ASN A 95 -6.86 17.52 17.33
C ASN A 95 -5.94 18.11 16.23
N ASN A 96 -4.97 17.35 15.70
CA ASN A 96 -4.01 17.84 14.72
C ASN A 96 -3.86 16.90 13.50
N SER A 97 -4.27 17.37 12.31
CA SER A 97 -4.26 16.65 11.01
C SER A 97 -2.93 16.09 10.56
N LYS A 98 -1.84 16.64 11.10
CA LYS A 98 -0.47 16.27 10.75
C LYS A 98 0.15 15.26 11.71
N ARG A 99 -0.56 14.89 12.77
CA ARG A 99 -0.10 13.95 13.80
C ARG A 99 -0.84 12.62 13.71
N CYS A 100 -0.18 11.56 14.17
CA CYS A 100 -0.67 10.19 14.10
C CYS A 100 -0.82 9.60 15.50
N PRO A 101 -1.70 8.61 15.69
CA PRO A 101 -1.81 7.93 16.97
C PRO A 101 -0.56 7.11 17.28
N LYS A 102 -0.21 7.00 18.56
CA LYS A 102 0.94 6.19 19.01
C LYS A 102 0.77 4.69 18.72
N MET A 103 -0.46 4.19 18.72
CA MET A 103 -0.84 2.80 18.45
C MET A 103 -2.07 2.79 17.55
N LEU A 104 -2.25 1.78 16.70
CA LEU A 104 -3.40 1.75 15.78
C LEU A 104 -4.73 1.63 16.54
N LYS A 105 -4.78 0.83 17.62
CA LYS A 105 -5.97 0.70 18.46
C LYS A 105 -6.53 2.01 19.02
N PHE A 106 -5.73 3.08 19.11
CA PHE A 106 -6.22 4.39 19.57
C PHE A 106 -7.18 5.04 18.55
N LEU A 107 -7.18 4.59 17.30
CA LEU A 107 -8.14 5.03 16.29
C LEU A 107 -9.57 4.60 16.62
N ALA A 108 -9.75 3.50 17.36
CA ALA A 108 -11.07 3.03 17.79
C ALA A 108 -11.81 4.01 18.72
N ALA A 109 -11.12 5.02 19.27
CA ALA A 109 -11.74 6.10 20.03
C ALA A 109 -12.62 7.02 19.15
N ASN A 110 -12.24 7.22 17.88
CA ASN A 110 -12.88 8.16 16.96
C ASN A 110 -13.48 7.47 15.72
N ASP A 111 -13.12 6.21 15.46
CA ASP A 111 -13.54 5.48 14.27
C ASP A 111 -13.84 4.02 14.61
N GLN A 112 -15.13 3.66 14.54
CA GLN A 112 -15.64 2.33 14.92
C GLN A 112 -15.18 1.21 13.99
N ARG A 113 -14.52 1.52 12.86
CA ARG A 113 -13.93 0.51 11.96
C ARG A 113 -12.71 -0.17 12.57
N TRP A 114 -12.07 0.46 13.55
CA TRP A 114 -10.89 -0.05 14.22
C TRP A 114 -11.30 -0.88 15.43
N ASP A 115 -10.60 -2.00 15.62
CA ASP A 115 -10.76 -2.84 16.80
C ASP A 115 -10.15 -2.15 18.03
N LYS A 116 -10.78 -2.29 19.19
CA LYS A 116 -10.31 -1.63 20.43
C LYS A 116 -9.13 -2.36 21.08
N ASP A 117 -9.06 -3.67 20.89
CA ASP A 117 -8.20 -4.55 21.66
C ASP A 117 -7.29 -5.41 20.78
N ASP A 118 -7.61 -5.58 19.50
CA ASP A 118 -6.85 -6.39 18.55
C ASP A 118 -5.92 -5.52 17.67
N GLU A 119 -4.65 -5.44 18.05
CA GLU A 119 -3.62 -4.72 17.27
C GLU A 119 -3.29 -5.44 15.94
N GLU A 120 -3.49 -6.76 15.86
CA GLU A 120 -3.25 -7.53 14.64
C GLU A 120 -4.35 -7.25 13.61
N ALA A 121 -5.62 -7.32 14.01
CA ALA A 121 -6.75 -6.94 13.15
C ALA A 121 -6.63 -5.49 12.68
N ASN A 122 -6.22 -4.57 13.55
CA ASN A 122 -5.98 -3.17 13.19
C ASN A 122 -4.83 -3.01 12.19
N ARG A 123 -3.75 -3.78 12.34
CA ARG A 123 -2.62 -3.76 11.41
C ARG A 123 -3.05 -4.27 10.03
N ASP A 124 -3.83 -5.34 9.98
CA ASP A 124 -4.34 -5.90 8.73
C ASP A 124 -5.31 -4.93 8.04
N PHE A 125 -6.20 -4.29 8.82
CA PHE A 125 -7.07 -3.24 8.31
C PHE A 125 -6.30 -2.03 7.77
N PHE A 126 -5.24 -1.59 8.46
CA PHE A 126 -4.37 -0.52 8.00
C PHE A 126 -3.66 -0.89 6.67
N TYR A 127 -3.15 -2.12 6.54
CA TYR A 127 -2.56 -2.59 5.29
C TYR A 127 -3.59 -2.62 4.16
N LYS A 128 -4.82 -3.06 4.44
CA LYS A 128 -5.92 -3.03 3.47
C LYS A 128 -6.17 -1.61 2.96
N ILE A 129 -6.21 -0.61 3.86
CA ILE A 129 -6.33 0.80 3.48
C ILE A 129 -5.16 1.24 2.58
N CYS A 130 -3.92 0.93 2.96
CA CYS A 130 -2.73 1.32 2.19
C CYS A 130 -2.73 0.71 0.79
N LEU A 131 -3.05 -0.58 0.71
CA LEU A 131 -3.18 -1.29 -0.54
C LEU A 131 -4.24 -0.70 -1.44
N TYR A 132 -5.42 -0.42 -0.90
CA TYR A 132 -6.51 0.14 -1.70
C TYR A 132 -6.21 1.56 -2.17
N LYS A 133 -5.43 2.35 -1.41
CA LYS A 133 -4.91 3.63 -1.89
C LYS A 133 -4.00 3.45 -3.11
N SER A 134 -3.11 2.47 -3.04
CA SER A 134 -2.18 2.16 -4.12
C SER A 134 -2.91 1.67 -5.38
N ILE A 135 -3.88 0.75 -5.22
CA ILE A 135 -4.77 0.28 -6.29
C ILE A 135 -5.55 1.45 -6.91
N ARG A 136 -6.10 2.36 -6.11
CA ARG A 136 -6.73 3.58 -6.66
C ARG A 136 -5.74 4.47 -7.39
N GLY A 137 -4.49 4.55 -6.94
CA GLY A 137 -3.40 5.23 -7.63
C GLY A 137 -3.18 4.66 -9.04
N PHE A 138 -3.13 3.33 -9.14
CA PHE A 138 -3.07 2.63 -10.43
C PHE A 138 -4.26 2.98 -11.34
N PHE A 139 -5.49 2.96 -10.80
CA PHE A 139 -6.70 3.30 -11.57
C PHE A 139 -6.87 4.80 -11.89
N LYS A 140 -6.00 5.69 -11.38
CA LYS A 140 -5.90 7.06 -11.90
C LYS A 140 -5.12 7.10 -13.21
N LYS A 141 -4.24 6.13 -13.45
CA LYS A 141 -3.42 6.02 -14.67
C LYS A 141 -4.09 5.15 -15.74
N TYR A 142 -4.84 4.13 -15.32
CA TYR A 142 -5.44 3.13 -16.20
C TYR A 142 -6.94 2.96 -15.93
N THR A 143 -7.72 2.66 -16.97
CA THR A 143 -9.16 2.39 -16.82
C THR A 143 -9.42 0.94 -16.40
N GLN A 144 -10.64 0.65 -15.91
CA GLN A 144 -11.04 -0.72 -15.57
C GLN A 144 -11.06 -1.64 -16.80
N GLU A 145 -11.37 -1.11 -17.98
CA GLU A 145 -11.36 -1.86 -19.24
C GLU A 145 -9.94 -2.24 -19.65
N GLN A 146 -8.99 -1.31 -19.49
CA GLN A 146 -7.57 -1.59 -19.73
C GLN A 146 -7.05 -2.66 -18.77
N PHE A 147 -7.41 -2.56 -17.49
CA PHE A 147 -7.05 -3.57 -16.50
C PHE A 147 -7.71 -4.93 -16.79
N LYS A 148 -8.97 -4.95 -17.23
CA LYS A 148 -9.62 -6.19 -17.68
C LYS A 148 -8.86 -6.82 -18.84
N ALA A 149 -8.43 -6.03 -19.82
CA ALA A 149 -7.62 -6.51 -20.93
C ALA A 149 -6.25 -7.05 -20.46
N LEU A 150 -5.61 -6.40 -19.47
CA LEU A 150 -4.42 -6.94 -18.81
C LEU A 150 -4.70 -8.30 -18.16
N CYS A 151 -5.83 -8.47 -17.47
CA CYS A 151 -6.18 -9.74 -16.82
C CYS A 151 -6.39 -10.90 -17.82
N GLU A 152 -6.79 -10.62 -19.06
CA GLU A 152 -6.90 -11.66 -20.10
C GLU A 152 -5.52 -12.13 -20.58
N VAL A 153 -4.53 -11.24 -20.66
CA VAL A 153 -3.16 -11.59 -21.10
C VAL A 153 -2.25 -12.04 -19.95
N ALA A 154 -2.54 -11.59 -18.72
CA ALA A 154 -1.79 -11.88 -17.52
C ALA A 154 -2.76 -12.27 -16.38
N PRO A 155 -3.28 -13.51 -16.36
CA PRO A 155 -4.27 -13.96 -15.37
C PRO A 155 -3.84 -13.82 -13.91
N MET A 156 -2.53 -13.79 -13.63
CA MET A 156 -1.97 -13.46 -12.32
C MET A 156 -2.47 -12.11 -11.77
N ALA A 157 -2.74 -11.14 -12.66
CA ALA A 157 -3.26 -9.83 -12.29
C ALA A 157 -4.71 -9.91 -11.81
N LYS A 158 -5.45 -10.99 -12.08
CA LYS A 158 -6.82 -11.25 -11.61
C LYS A 158 -6.84 -11.94 -10.25
N HIS A 159 -5.84 -12.76 -9.95
CA HIS A 159 -5.79 -13.59 -8.73
C HIS A 159 -4.95 -12.94 -7.63
N HIS A 160 -5.23 -11.69 -7.32
CA HIS A 160 -4.49 -10.91 -6.31
C HIS A 160 -5.08 -11.03 -4.89
N GLY A 161 -6.24 -11.68 -4.72
CA GLY A 161 -6.84 -11.89 -3.39
C GLY A 161 -7.56 -10.66 -2.81
N TYR A 162 -7.80 -9.63 -3.61
CA TYR A 162 -8.48 -8.40 -3.17
C TYR A 162 -9.73 -8.14 -4.00
N ASP A 163 -10.77 -7.58 -3.37
CA ASP A 163 -11.97 -7.14 -4.06
C ASP A 163 -11.73 -5.73 -4.65
N LEU A 164 -11.80 -5.62 -5.98
CA LEU A 164 -11.64 -4.35 -6.68
C LEU A 164 -12.80 -3.39 -6.42
N GLN A 165 -14.03 -3.91 -6.31
CA GLN A 165 -15.18 -3.07 -6.01
C GLN A 165 -15.05 -2.49 -4.60
N GLU A 166 -14.59 -3.30 -3.65
CA GLU A 166 -14.26 -2.81 -2.30
C GLU A 166 -13.13 -1.77 -2.36
N ALA A 167 -12.04 -2.05 -3.09
CA ALA A 167 -10.93 -1.12 -3.26
C ALA A 167 -11.38 0.24 -3.80
N MET A 168 -12.36 0.28 -4.71
CA MET A 168 -12.88 1.50 -5.31
C MET A 168 -13.89 2.26 -4.45
N THR A 169 -14.55 1.59 -3.50
CA THR A 169 -15.66 2.19 -2.71
C THR A 169 -15.34 2.42 -1.24
N MET A 170 -14.40 1.66 -0.65
CA MET A 170 -14.02 1.76 0.75
C MET A 170 -13.54 3.16 1.14
N ASP A 171 -13.88 3.64 2.33
CA ASP A 171 -13.28 4.85 2.87
C ASP A 171 -11.82 4.60 3.25
N LEU A 172 -10.89 5.31 2.61
CA LEU A 172 -9.45 5.10 2.76
C LEU A 172 -8.79 6.10 3.72
N GLU A 173 -9.55 6.96 4.38
CA GLU A 173 -8.97 7.78 5.45
C GLU A 173 -8.56 6.88 6.62
N VAL A 174 -7.29 6.96 7.00
CA VAL A 174 -6.77 6.19 8.15
C VAL A 174 -7.25 6.81 9.45
N VAL A 175 -7.22 8.14 9.51
CA VAL A 175 -7.58 8.91 10.71
C VAL A 175 -8.81 9.73 10.40
N LYS A 176 -9.98 9.27 10.88
CA LYS A 176 -11.21 10.07 10.87
C LYS A 176 -11.14 11.12 11.98
N ARG A 177 -11.65 12.31 11.68
CA ARG A 177 -11.70 13.47 12.56
C ARG A 177 -13.10 14.04 12.53
#